data_AF-A0AAD6KQD3-F1
#
_entry.id   AF-A0AAD6KQD3-F1
#
_cell.length_a   1.000
_cell.length_b   1.000
_cell.length_c   1.000
_cell.angle_alpha   90.00
_cell.angle_beta   90.00
_cell.angle_gamma   90.00
#
_symmetry.space_group_name_H-M   'P 1'
#
loop_
_entity.id
_entity.type
_entity.pdbx_description
1 polymer ?
#
loop_
_entity_poly.entity_id
_entity_poly.type
_entity_poly.pdbx_seq_one_letter_code
_entity_poly.pdbx_strand_id
1 'polypeptide(L)'
;MGTEIFEAPFSISTFFLVIITTLIITYFLYLALIRSNNSVIYLIDFACYLPPDNLRITIASFVEHLHIGGTFSTDCSEFQERVVERSGIGDEACMPIALHELPPEGSFKASLEEVEQVLFPDR
;
A
#
# COMPACT_ATOMS: atom_id res chain seq x y z
N MET A 1 52.98 61.21 1.46
CA MET A 1 52.00 61.10 0.35
C MET A 1 52.24 59.75 -0.31
N GLY A 2 51.64 58.70 0.24
CA GLY A 2 51.73 57.34 -0.26
C GLY A 2 50.31 56.82 -0.40
N THR A 3 49.87 56.60 -1.63
CA THR A 3 48.58 55.99 -1.95
C THR A 3 48.79 54.49 -1.95
N GLU A 4 48.33 53.84 -0.89
CA GLU A 4 48.19 52.38 -0.83
C GLU A 4 47.10 51.98 -1.83
N ILE A 5 47.51 51.45 -2.97
CA ILE A 5 46.61 50.81 -3.93
C ILE A 5 46.32 49.43 -3.36
N PHE A 6 45.16 49.29 -2.74
CA PHE A 6 44.60 47.99 -2.35
C PHE A 6 44.20 47.25 -3.63
N GLU A 7 45.12 46.50 -4.24
CA GLU A 7 44.78 45.57 -5.32
C GLU A 7 43.99 44.39 -4.74
N ALA A 8 42.76 44.22 -5.21
CA ALA A 8 41.92 43.10 -4.84
C ALA A 8 42.63 41.77 -5.20
N PRO A 9 42.79 40.81 -4.27
CA PRO A 9 43.70 39.68 -4.44
C PRO A 9 43.22 38.58 -5.41
N PHE A 10 42.13 38.80 -6.15
CA PHE A 10 41.46 37.74 -6.92
C PHE A 10 41.30 38.09 -8.40
N SER A 11 42.09 37.44 -9.24
CA SER A 11 41.98 37.49 -10.70
C SER A 11 40.69 36.80 -11.17
N ILE A 12 39.98 37.38 -12.13
CA ILE A 12 38.76 36.84 -12.76
C ILE A 12 38.91 35.36 -13.16
N SER A 13 40.12 34.96 -13.57
CA SER A 13 40.44 33.57 -13.91
C SER A 13 40.26 32.61 -12.72
N THR A 14 40.62 33.01 -11.50
CA THR A 14 40.46 32.19 -10.29
C THR A 14 38.99 31.99 -9.93
N PHE A 15 38.13 32.99 -10.16
CA PHE A 15 36.69 32.89 -9.95
C PHE A 15 36.05 31.86 -10.88
N PHE A 16 36.40 31.89 -12.17
CA PHE A 16 35.91 30.90 -13.13
C PHE A 16 36.37 29.47 -12.80
N LEU A 17 37.60 29.30 -12.30
CA LEU A 17 38.10 27.99 -11.85
C LEU A 17 37.33 27.44 -10.64
N VAL A 18 36.96 28.28 -9.68
CA VAL A 18 36.14 27.86 -8.52
C VAL A 18 34.73 27.45 -8.97
N ILE A 19 34.13 28.19 -9.90
CA ILE A 19 32.80 27.81 -10.44
C ILE A 19 32.87 26.47 -11.18
N ILE A 20 33.87 26.27 -12.04
CA ILE A 20 34.00 25.03 -12.80
C ILE A 20 34.23 23.84 -11.87
N THR A 21 35.10 23.97 -10.87
CA THR A 21 35.38 22.89 -9.91
C THR A 21 34.17 22.56 -9.04
N THR A 22 33.42 23.56 -8.57
CA THR A 22 32.18 23.33 -7.81
C THR A 22 31.09 22.67 -8.66
N LEU A 23 30.93 23.06 -9.92
CA LEU A 23 29.99 22.41 -10.85
C LEU A 23 30.37 20.96 -11.14
N ILE A 24 31.66 20.67 -11.31
CA ILE A 24 32.15 19.29 -11.50
C ILE A 24 31.87 18.46 -10.25
N ILE A 25 32.22 18.96 -9.05
CA ILE A 25 32.00 18.23 -7.79
C ILE A 25 30.51 17.95 -7.58
N THR A 26 29.64 18.94 -7.80
CA THR A 26 28.20 18.76 -7.65
C THR A 26 27.61 17.78 -8.66
N TYR A 27 28.08 17.80 -9.92
CA TYR A 27 27.68 16.82 -10.93
C TYR A 27 28.08 15.38 -10.56
N PHE A 28 29.31 15.17 -10.09
CA PHE A 28 29.76 13.85 -9.65
C PHE A 28 28.99 13.35 -8.41
N LEU A 29 28.71 14.22 -7.45
CA LEU A 29 27.88 13.89 -6.28
C LEU A 29 26.46 13.50 -6.70
N TYR A 30 25.84 14.26 -7.61
CA TYR A 30 24.51 13.96 -8.14
C TYR A 30 24.46 12.58 -8.82
N LEU A 31 25.43 12.28 -9.68
CA LEU A 31 25.53 10.96 -10.34
C LEU A 31 25.74 9.81 -9.35
N ALA A 32 26.55 10.02 -8.31
CA ALA A 32 26.81 9.02 -7.29
C ALA A 32 25.53 8.72 -6.47
N LEU A 33 24.78 9.74 -6.09
CA LEU A 33 23.53 9.60 -5.35
C LEU A 33 22.45 8.86 -6.15
N ILE A 34 22.30 9.16 -7.45
CA ILE A 34 21.32 8.46 -8.31
C ILE A 34 21.72 7.00 -8.52
N ARG A 35 22.99 6.71 -8.76
CA ARG A 35 23.46 5.32 -8.91
C ARG A 35 23.34 4.50 -7.62
N SER A 36 23.52 5.13 -6.46
CA SER A 36 23.35 4.47 -5.17
C SER A 36 21.90 4.04 -4.91
N ASN A 37 20.92 4.66 -5.56
CA ASN A 37 19.50 4.40 -5.33
C ASN A 37 18.93 3.25 -6.20
N ASN A 38 19.76 2.59 -7.02
CA ASN A 38 19.35 1.41 -7.79
C ASN A 38 19.46 0.11 -6.97
N SER A 39 19.08 0.16 -5.69
CA SER A 39 18.99 -1.06 -4.89
C SER A 39 17.80 -1.87 -5.38
N VAL A 40 18.08 -2.99 -6.06
CA VAL A 40 17.04 -3.92 -6.49
C VAL A 40 16.43 -4.56 -5.25
N ILE A 41 15.14 -4.31 -5.01
CA ILE A 41 14.37 -4.94 -3.94
C ILE A 41 13.82 -6.26 -4.49
N TYR A 42 14.20 -7.37 -3.86
CA TYR A 42 13.76 -8.70 -4.25
C TYR A 42 12.68 -9.20 -3.30
N LEU A 43 11.63 -9.82 -3.85
CA LEU A 43 10.72 -10.66 -3.09
C LEU A 43 11.44 -11.98 -2.79
N ILE A 44 11.79 -12.21 -1.52
CA ILE A 44 12.48 -13.44 -1.10
C ILE A 44 11.47 -14.58 -0.93
N ASP A 45 10.33 -14.28 -0.32
CA ASP A 45 9.28 -15.27 -0.04
C ASP A 45 7.91 -14.58 0.12
N PHE A 46 6.84 -15.33 -0.08
CA PHE A 46 5.47 -14.91 0.19
C PHE A 46 4.62 -16.12 0.60
N ALA A 47 3.67 -15.89 1.51
CA ALA A 47 2.67 -16.87 1.90
C ALA A 47 1.27 -16.26 1.78
N CYS A 48 0.30 -17.07 1.40
CA CYS A 48 -1.10 -16.68 1.31
C CYS A 48 -1.97 -17.74 1.99
N TYR A 49 -2.94 -17.28 2.77
CA TYR A 49 -3.97 -18.17 3.32
C TYR A 49 -4.93 -18.58 2.21
N LEU A 50 -5.11 -19.89 2.02
CA LEU A 50 -6.15 -20.45 1.16
C LEU A 50 -7.29 -20.96 2.06
N PRO A 51 -8.46 -20.30 2.05
CA PRO A 51 -9.60 -20.73 2.84
C PRO A 51 -10.13 -22.10 2.38
N PRO A 52 -10.72 -22.91 3.28
CA PRO A 52 -11.43 -24.12 2.91
C PRO A 52 -12.69 -23.82 2.08
N ASP A 53 -13.10 -24.78 1.23
CA ASP A 53 -14.22 -24.63 0.27
C ASP A 53 -15.56 -24.27 0.92
N ASN A 54 -15.75 -24.59 2.20
CA ASN A 54 -16.97 -24.24 2.94
C ASN A 54 -17.11 -22.74 3.23
N LEU A 55 -16.04 -21.96 3.06
CA LEU A 55 -16.07 -20.50 3.19
C LEU A 55 -16.33 -19.78 1.86
N ARG A 56 -16.41 -20.51 0.74
CA ARG A 56 -16.74 -19.96 -0.57
C ARG A 56 -18.17 -19.45 -0.60
N ILE A 57 -18.39 -18.27 -1.17
CA ILE A 57 -19.71 -17.66 -1.32
C ILE A 57 -19.85 -17.04 -2.71
N THR A 58 -21.00 -17.25 -3.34
CA THR A 58 -21.34 -16.61 -4.61
C THR A 58 -21.89 -15.21 -4.38
N ILE A 59 -21.81 -14.33 -5.38
CA ILE A 59 -22.40 -12.98 -5.27
C ILE A 59 -23.89 -13.09 -4.97
N ALA A 60 -24.60 -14.00 -5.65
CA ALA A 60 -26.04 -14.19 -5.47
C ALA A 60 -26.39 -14.60 -4.02
N SER A 61 -25.64 -15.52 -3.43
CA SER A 61 -25.85 -15.96 -2.04
C SER A 61 -25.55 -14.84 -1.05
N PHE A 62 -24.51 -14.04 -1.29
CA PHE A 62 -24.20 -12.90 -0.45
C PHE A 62 -25.30 -11.83 -0.53
N VAL A 63 -25.79 -11.49 -1.72
CA VAL A 63 -26.90 -10.53 -1.90
C VAL A 63 -28.17 -11.02 -1.21
N GLU A 64 -28.49 -12.31 -1.31
CA GLU A 64 -29.59 -12.91 -0.57
C GLU A 64 -29.41 -12.72 0.95
N HIS A 65 -28.23 -13.05 1.49
CA HIS A 65 -27.90 -12.87 2.91
C HIS A 65 -28.00 -11.41 3.38
N LEU A 66 -27.60 -10.45 2.54
CA LEU A 66 -27.72 -9.02 2.87
C LEU A 66 -29.15 -8.55 3.08
N HIS A 67 -30.10 -9.11 2.32
CA HIS A 67 -31.51 -8.73 2.40
C HIS A 67 -32.27 -9.49 3.48
N ILE A 68 -31.95 -10.76 3.71
CA ILE A 68 -32.64 -11.58 4.74
C ILE A 68 -32.02 -11.45 6.14
N GLY A 69 -30.74 -11.10 6.24
CA GLY A 69 -29.99 -11.09 7.49
C GLY A 69 -30.41 -9.99 8.47
N GLY A 70 -31.09 -8.95 7.99
CA GLY A 70 -31.69 -7.89 8.83
C GLY A 70 -30.69 -7.02 9.61
N THR A 71 -29.39 -7.13 9.32
CA THR A 71 -28.32 -6.39 9.99
C THR A 71 -28.16 -4.96 9.47
N PHE A 72 -28.47 -4.74 8.19
CA PHE A 72 -28.38 -3.45 7.52
C PHE A 72 -29.77 -2.85 7.28
N SER A 73 -29.85 -1.52 7.20
CA SER A 73 -31.02 -0.85 6.64
C SER A 73 -31.15 -1.18 5.15
N THR A 74 -32.35 -1.08 4.59
CA THR A 74 -32.61 -1.34 3.16
C THR A 74 -31.67 -0.54 2.24
N ASP A 75 -31.48 0.76 2.51
CA ASP A 75 -30.57 1.61 1.73
C ASP A 75 -29.12 1.11 1.77
N CYS A 76 -28.67 0.58 2.92
CA CYS A 76 -27.35 0.01 3.08
C CYS A 76 -27.21 -1.33 2.36
N SER A 77 -28.22 -2.22 2.43
CA SER A 77 -28.22 -3.49 1.70
C SER A 77 -28.16 -3.26 0.19
N GLU A 78 -28.98 -2.35 -0.35
CA GLU A 78 -28.93 -1.99 -1.77
C GLU A 78 -27.59 -1.36 -2.18
N PHE A 79 -26.98 -0.57 -1.31
CA PHE A 79 -25.64 -0.03 -1.56
C PHE A 79 -24.60 -1.15 -1.63
N GLN A 80 -24.61 -2.08 -0.68
CA GLN A 80 -23.67 -3.21 -0.67
C GLN A 80 -23.87 -4.15 -1.85
N GLU A 81 -25.11 -4.40 -2.27
CA GLU A 81 -25.43 -5.14 -3.49
C GLU A 81 -24.78 -4.50 -4.72
N ARG A 82 -24.99 -3.19 -4.93
CA ARG A 82 -24.35 -2.46 -6.05
C ARG A 82 -22.83 -2.47 -5.99
N VAL A 83 -22.25 -2.48 -4.78
CA VAL A 83 -20.80 -2.55 -4.59
C VAL A 83 -20.28 -3.92 -4.96
N VAL A 84 -20.88 -5.00 -4.46
CA VAL A 84 -20.40 -6.37 -4.73
C VAL A 84 -20.52 -6.72 -6.21
N GLU A 85 -21.61 -6.33 -6.89
CA GLU A 85 -21.80 -6.56 -8.33
C GLU A 85 -20.76 -5.85 -9.21
N ARG A 86 -20.19 -4.74 -8.72
CA ARG A 86 -19.22 -3.91 -9.47
C ARG A 86 -17.79 -4.04 -8.96
N SER A 87 -17.55 -4.90 -7.96
CA SER A 87 -16.25 -5.05 -7.30
C SER A 87 -15.23 -5.83 -8.13
N GLY A 88 -15.67 -6.61 -9.12
CA GLY A 88 -14.83 -7.56 -9.85
C GLY A 88 -14.51 -8.84 -9.06
N ILE A 89 -15.15 -9.05 -7.90
CA ILE A 89 -15.08 -10.30 -7.13
C ILE A 89 -15.84 -11.39 -7.90
N GLY A 90 -15.27 -12.60 -8.00
CA GLY A 90 -15.92 -13.74 -8.63
C GLY A 90 -16.59 -14.68 -7.63
N ASP A 91 -17.36 -15.64 -8.12
CA ASP A 91 -18.08 -16.64 -7.30
C ASP A 91 -17.17 -17.66 -6.58
N GLU A 92 -15.86 -17.60 -6.82
CA GLU A 92 -14.84 -18.38 -6.12
C GLU A 92 -14.27 -17.65 -4.89
N ALA A 93 -14.77 -16.45 -4.59
CA ALA A 93 -14.36 -15.71 -3.41
C ALA A 93 -14.87 -16.36 -2.12
N CYS A 94 -14.11 -16.17 -1.04
CA CYS A 94 -14.45 -16.67 0.28
C CYS A 94 -14.75 -15.51 1.23
N MET A 95 -15.64 -15.76 2.18
CA MET A 95 -15.99 -14.83 3.26
C MET A 95 -15.82 -15.49 4.63
N PRO A 96 -15.59 -14.71 5.70
CA PRO A 96 -15.53 -15.23 7.07
C PRO A 96 -16.79 -15.98 7.46
N ILE A 97 -16.67 -17.02 8.28
CA ILE A 97 -17.80 -17.88 8.69
C ILE A 97 -18.97 -17.06 9.27
N ALA A 98 -18.66 -15.97 9.98
CA ALA A 98 -19.63 -15.03 10.53
C ALA A 98 -20.61 -14.46 9.50
N LEU A 99 -20.22 -14.31 8.23
CA LEU A 99 -21.09 -13.82 7.14
C LEU A 99 -21.94 -14.91 6.48
N HIS A 100 -21.64 -16.19 6.76
CA HIS A 100 -22.45 -17.33 6.32
C HIS A 100 -23.63 -17.59 7.27
N GLU A 101 -23.60 -17.02 8.48
CA GLU A 101 -24.65 -17.16 9.48
C GLU A 101 -25.83 -16.20 9.22
N LEU A 102 -27.02 -16.60 9.66
CA LEU A 102 -28.26 -15.82 9.53
C LEU A 102 -28.97 -15.75 10.90
N PRO A 103 -28.99 -14.56 11.55
CA PRO A 103 -28.34 -13.32 11.15
C PRO A 103 -26.80 -13.42 11.23
N PRO A 104 -26.05 -12.60 10.49
CA PRO A 104 -24.59 -12.56 10.58
C PRO A 104 -24.09 -12.29 12.01
N GLU A 105 -23.06 -13.02 12.44
CA GLU A 105 -22.47 -12.88 13.78
C GLU A 105 -21.46 -11.73 13.81
N GLY A 106 -21.87 -10.59 14.36
CA GLY A 106 -21.09 -9.34 14.35
C GLY A 106 -20.22 -9.10 15.59
N SER A 107 -19.95 -10.10 16.42
CA SER A 107 -19.17 -9.89 17.66
C SER A 107 -17.67 -9.73 17.41
N PHE A 108 -17.02 -8.97 18.29
CA PHE A 108 -15.56 -8.84 18.30
C PHE A 108 -14.84 -10.18 18.45
N LYS A 109 -15.46 -11.16 19.13
CA LYS A 109 -14.92 -12.51 19.30
C LYS A 109 -14.83 -13.23 17.95
N ALA A 110 -15.89 -13.20 17.14
CA ALA A 110 -15.89 -13.83 15.82
C ALA A 110 -14.85 -13.18 14.88
N SER A 111 -14.69 -11.86 14.93
CA SER A 111 -13.63 -11.17 14.18
C SER A 111 -12.23 -11.57 14.64
N LEU A 112 -12.02 -11.81 15.94
CA LEU A 112 -10.73 -12.28 16.45
C LEU A 112 -10.43 -13.70 15.96
N GLU A 113 -11.43 -14.59 15.96
CA GLU A 113 -11.31 -15.96 15.44
C GLU A 113 -10.97 -15.98 13.94
N GLU A 114 -11.57 -15.09 13.14
CA GLU A 114 -11.20 -14.90 11.72
C GLU A 114 -9.72 -14.49 11.58
N VAL A 115 -9.29 -13.51 12.35
CA VAL A 115 -7.90 -13.02 12.33
C VAL A 115 -6.93 -14.13 12.72
N GLU A 116 -7.25 -14.92 13.73
CA GLU A 116 -6.45 -16.07 14.14
C GLU A 116 -6.35 -17.10 13.01
N GLN A 117 -7.47 -17.45 12.36
CA GLN A 117 -7.51 -18.39 11.26
C GLN A 117 -6.70 -17.92 10.03
N VAL A 118 -6.77 -16.63 9.68
CA VAL A 118 -6.13 -16.08 8.46
C VAL A 118 -4.66 -15.76 8.67
N LEU A 119 -4.29 -15.17 9.82
CA LEU A 119 -2.91 -14.72 10.08
C LEU A 119 -2.05 -15.80 10.75
N PHE A 120 -2.65 -16.75 11.46
CA PHE A 120 -1.93 -17.79 12.21
C PHE A 120 -2.48 -19.21 11.92
N PRO A 121 -2.53 -19.65 10.66
CA PRO A 121 -3.13 -20.94 10.29
C PRO A 121 -2.40 -22.16 10.89
N ASP A 122 -1.13 -22.01 11.30
CA ASP A 122 -0.31 -23.09 11.88
C ASP A 122 -0.40 -23.19 13.41
N ARG A 123 -1.23 -22.36 14.06
CA ARG A 123 -1.37 -22.31 15.52
C ARG A 123 -2.57 -23.13 16.01
#